data_AF-A0A3B9LGM6-F1
#
_entry.id   AF-A0A3B9LGM6-F1
#
_cell.length_a   1.000
_cell.length_b   1.000
_cell.length_c   1.000
_cell.angle_alpha   90.00
_cell.angle_beta   90.00
_cell.angle_gamma   90.00
#
_symmetry.space_group_name_H-M   'P 1'
#
loop_
_entity.id
_entity.type
_entity.pdbx_description
1 polymer ?
#
loop_
_entity_poly.entity_id
_entity_poly.type
_entity_poly.pdbx_seq_one_letter_code
_entity_poly.pdbx_strand_id
1 'polypeptide(L)'
;ISLMRRTFFLPSLCSVVLAAEVAAQSAVDVTRPEEKQKEQHAVAKQQEKRAQHTSTIEIRGEQAFSEKELRSQLKEQITTIDDYGLTAARGDDLAFFLEVFYRKHGYVKVNVRYAIESGDRLRLEINEGQLMTLGTVVFEGNAAEPTEKLFDFAVGPTRERYSKLQKNLPFVAADIEEGADLVHRFYVAEGFLDAVVDPPRYTYHDETNQVDATIPIHEGRQYFFGNVSFTGRTIYDAETLRGQMLDLLQQPYTDARVADIPRRLQTYFKTRGYYDVKVEATGAPEEAVDGRVPVQIALAPGPLYHFGDVTVSGLDRLRPSFVTKRFSKLAGQTYSPDVLDERFRTLMRTGLFNLLQIKPVPVDGNLLRLDISAEEAKSKEFGVSIGYGTFQGGIFGVQYRDRDLFGYGRPLTTSLEVSQRGYKGEIVYEDPFLFDTDFRFKNQLGALTFDYDGYSKFELGERVELTRKITKQYEAGLIFAARHVEVT
;
A
#
# COMPACT_ATOMS: atom_id res chain seq x y z
N ILE A 1 -37.58 -54.79 45.32
CA ILE A 1 -38.93 -54.53 45.86
C ILE A 1 -39.27 -53.06 45.63
N SER A 2 -40.36 -52.81 44.91
CA SER A 2 -41.23 -51.62 44.85
C SER A 2 -40.68 -50.18 44.71
N LEU A 3 -41.00 -49.57 43.55
CA LEU A 3 -41.57 -48.22 43.31
C LEU A 3 -41.08 -47.00 44.12
N MET A 4 -40.70 -45.92 43.41
CA MET A 4 -41.60 -44.76 43.21
C MET A 4 -41.07 -43.77 42.17
N ARG A 5 -41.90 -43.52 41.15
CA ARG A 5 -41.85 -42.38 40.23
C ARG A 5 -42.18 -41.09 40.99
N ARG A 6 -41.46 -40.01 40.70
CA ARG A 6 -41.96 -38.63 40.88
C ARG A 6 -41.65 -37.80 39.64
N THR A 7 -42.69 -37.59 38.85
CA THR A 7 -42.92 -36.41 38.00
C THR A 7 -43.21 -35.19 38.89
N PHE A 8 -43.34 -34.02 38.25
CA PHE A 8 -43.64 -32.65 38.71
C PHE A 8 -42.42 -31.72 38.59
N PHE A 9 -42.48 -30.48 38.06
CA PHE A 9 -43.53 -29.65 37.47
C PHE A 9 -42.78 -28.46 36.81
N LEU A 10 -43.24 -27.97 35.65
CA LEU A 10 -42.83 -26.66 35.13
C LEU A 10 -43.48 -25.55 35.98
N PRO A 11 -42.83 -24.38 36.09
CA PRO A 11 -43.56 -23.16 35.83
C PRO A 11 -42.84 -22.23 34.84
N SER A 12 -43.65 -21.77 33.90
CA SER A 12 -43.50 -20.56 33.09
C SER A 12 -43.17 -19.34 33.95
N LEU A 13 -42.24 -18.51 33.48
CA LEU A 13 -42.08 -17.13 33.94
C LEU A 13 -41.89 -16.21 32.74
N CYS A 14 -42.77 -15.21 32.70
CA CYS A 14 -43.04 -14.25 31.65
C CYS A 14 -41.80 -13.47 31.20
N SER A 15 -41.62 -13.36 29.89
CA SER A 15 -40.79 -12.35 29.23
C SER A 15 -41.55 -11.02 29.17
N VAL A 16 -41.03 -10.00 29.84
CA VAL A 16 -41.43 -8.60 29.64
C VAL A 16 -40.63 -8.07 28.45
N VAL A 17 -41.30 -7.84 27.32
CA VAL A 17 -40.75 -7.13 26.17
C VAL A 17 -40.94 -5.64 26.44
N LEU A 18 -39.85 -4.90 26.66
CA LEU A 18 -39.84 -3.45 26.57
C LEU A 18 -39.58 -3.07 25.11
N ALA A 19 -40.63 -2.63 24.42
CA ALA A 19 -40.50 -1.95 23.15
C ALA A 19 -40.07 -0.50 23.42
N ALA A 20 -38.90 -0.11 22.92
CA ALA A 20 -38.52 1.29 22.78
C ALA A 20 -38.59 1.64 21.29
N GLU A 21 -39.64 2.37 20.91
CA GLU A 21 -39.69 3.08 19.63
C GLU A 21 -38.65 4.21 19.67
N VAL A 22 -37.63 4.11 18.82
CA VAL A 22 -36.73 5.22 18.50
C VAL A 22 -37.16 5.76 17.14
N ALA A 23 -37.63 7.00 17.15
CA ALA A 23 -37.99 7.75 15.95
C ALA A 23 -36.76 7.94 15.05
N ALA A 24 -36.93 7.60 13.77
CA ALA A 24 -35.92 7.76 12.74
C ALA A 24 -35.68 9.24 12.41
N GLN A 25 -34.41 9.65 12.41
CA GLN A 25 -33.93 10.75 11.58
C GLN A 25 -32.87 10.18 10.62
N SER A 26 -33.12 10.43 9.34
CA SER A 26 -32.37 9.99 8.17
C SER A 26 -30.90 10.43 8.23
N ALA A 27 -29.99 9.47 8.39
CA ALA A 27 -28.57 9.65 8.16
C ALA A 27 -28.22 9.08 6.77
N VAL A 28 -27.53 9.88 5.96
CA VAL A 28 -26.97 9.50 4.67
C VAL A 28 -25.99 8.34 4.89
N ASP A 29 -26.24 7.23 4.22
CA ASP A 29 -25.52 5.98 4.35
C ASP A 29 -24.12 6.11 3.74
N VAL A 30 -23.09 6.23 4.57
CA VAL A 30 -21.69 6.18 4.14
C VAL A 30 -21.25 4.71 4.23
N THR A 31 -21.47 3.97 3.14
CA THR A 31 -21.06 2.57 2.97
C THR A 31 -19.59 2.37 3.34
N ARG A 32 -19.30 1.38 4.19
CA ARG A 32 -17.93 1.09 4.66
C ARG A 32 -17.03 0.64 3.49
N PRO A 33 -15.71 0.92 3.51
CA PRO A 33 -14.79 0.48 2.46
C PRO A 33 -14.81 -1.03 2.20
N GLU A 34 -15.01 -1.83 3.25
CA GLU A 34 -15.14 -3.29 3.18
C GLU A 34 -16.45 -3.75 2.53
N GLU A 35 -17.54 -2.99 2.72
CA GLU A 35 -18.82 -3.23 2.04
C GLU A 35 -18.71 -2.87 0.57
N LYS A 36 -18.04 -1.76 0.23
CA LYS A 36 -17.72 -1.43 -1.18
C LYS A 36 -16.90 -2.51 -1.87
N GLN A 37 -15.89 -3.08 -1.21
CA GLN A 37 -15.10 -4.19 -1.80
C GLN A 37 -15.93 -5.48 -1.95
N LYS A 38 -16.76 -5.82 -0.97
CA LYS A 38 -17.67 -6.98 -1.05
C LYS A 38 -18.74 -6.79 -2.11
N GLU A 39 -19.29 -5.58 -2.25
CA GLU A 39 -20.23 -5.21 -3.30
C GLU A 39 -19.55 -5.26 -4.67
N GLN A 40 -18.34 -4.70 -4.82
CA GLN A 40 -17.56 -4.80 -6.04
C GLN A 40 -17.27 -6.25 -6.41
N HIS A 41 -16.89 -7.09 -5.45
CA HIS A 41 -16.69 -8.53 -5.69
C HIS A 41 -17.99 -9.27 -5.99
N ALA A 42 -19.11 -8.92 -5.35
CA ALA A 42 -20.41 -9.52 -5.62
C ALA A 42 -20.93 -9.11 -7.00
N VAL A 43 -20.80 -7.84 -7.37
CA VAL A 43 -21.09 -7.29 -8.71
C VAL A 43 -20.19 -7.98 -9.73
N ALA A 44 -18.89 -8.10 -9.47
CA ALA A 44 -17.97 -8.78 -10.37
C ALA A 44 -18.33 -10.25 -10.58
N LYS A 45 -18.70 -10.96 -9.51
CA LYS A 45 -19.10 -12.39 -9.54
C LYS A 45 -20.48 -12.60 -10.16
N GLN A 46 -21.39 -11.65 -9.98
CA GLN A 46 -22.71 -11.65 -10.59
C GLN A 46 -22.63 -11.35 -12.09
N GLN A 47 -21.81 -10.38 -12.48
CA GLN A 47 -21.48 -10.12 -13.89
C GLN A 47 -20.76 -11.32 -14.52
N GLU A 48 -19.84 -11.99 -13.81
CA GLU A 48 -19.17 -13.21 -14.30
C GLU A 48 -20.16 -14.36 -14.52
N LYS A 49 -21.09 -14.58 -13.57
CA LYS A 49 -22.18 -15.55 -13.74
C LYS A 49 -23.15 -15.18 -14.87
N ARG A 50 -23.38 -13.89 -15.12
CA ARG A 50 -24.22 -13.39 -16.21
C ARG A 50 -23.54 -13.57 -17.57
N ALA A 51 -22.26 -13.22 -17.70
CA ALA A 51 -21.46 -13.45 -18.91
C ALA A 51 -21.33 -14.95 -19.27
N GLN A 52 -21.40 -15.84 -18.27
CA GLN A 52 -21.49 -17.30 -18.46
C GLN A 52 -22.88 -17.79 -18.90
N HIS A 53 -23.94 -16.99 -18.76
CA HIS A 53 -25.34 -17.35 -19.06
C HIS A 53 -25.88 -16.75 -20.36
N THR A 54 -25.15 -15.84 -21.01
CA THR A 54 -25.56 -15.24 -22.29
C THR A 54 -25.54 -16.31 -23.38
N SER A 55 -26.68 -16.99 -23.55
CA SER A 55 -26.95 -18.06 -24.53
C SER A 55 -26.94 -17.57 -25.99
N THR A 56 -26.53 -16.32 -26.17
CA THR A 56 -26.63 -15.52 -27.38
C THR A 56 -25.29 -15.38 -28.09
N ILE A 57 -24.15 -15.53 -27.39
CA ILE A 57 -22.81 -15.47 -28.00
C ILE A 57 -22.30 -16.90 -28.12
N GLU A 58 -21.92 -17.32 -29.32
CA GLU A 58 -21.34 -18.62 -29.62
C GLU A 58 -19.91 -18.40 -30.11
N ILE A 59 -18.92 -18.94 -29.38
CA ILE A 59 -17.52 -18.92 -29.78
C ILE A 59 -17.19 -20.27 -30.43
N ARG A 60 -16.53 -20.24 -31.60
CA ARG A 60 -16.08 -21.45 -32.30
C ARG A 60 -14.67 -21.29 -32.80
N GLY A 61 -13.91 -22.38 -32.77
CA GLY A 61 -12.54 -22.44 -33.29
C GLY A 61 -11.47 -22.21 -32.22
N GLU A 62 -11.88 -22.09 -30.95
CA GLU A 62 -10.99 -22.09 -29.80
C GLU A 62 -10.34 -23.47 -29.60
N GLN A 63 -9.01 -23.49 -29.54
CA GLN A 63 -8.19 -24.69 -29.29
C GLN A 63 -7.19 -24.42 -28.16
N ALA A 64 -6.60 -23.24 -28.13
CA ALA A 64 -5.58 -22.86 -27.16
C ALA A 64 -6.15 -22.50 -25.78
N PHE A 65 -7.34 -21.91 -25.73
CA PHE A 65 -7.98 -21.41 -24.51
C PHE A 65 -9.37 -21.99 -24.37
N SER A 66 -9.79 -22.21 -23.13
CA SER A 66 -11.17 -22.62 -22.87
C SER A 66 -12.13 -21.47 -23.14
N GLU A 67 -13.33 -21.79 -23.63
CA GLU A 67 -14.39 -20.80 -23.85
C GLU A 67 -14.67 -19.97 -22.58
N LYS A 68 -14.58 -20.59 -21.40
CA LYS A 68 -14.74 -19.92 -20.11
C LYS A 68 -13.70 -18.81 -19.90
N GLU A 69 -12.44 -19.05 -20.26
CA GLU A 69 -11.38 -18.05 -20.15
C GLU A 69 -11.61 -16.91 -21.13
N LEU A 70 -11.95 -17.21 -22.39
CA LEU A 70 -12.24 -16.20 -23.40
C LEU A 70 -13.41 -15.29 -22.98
N ARG A 71 -14.49 -15.87 -22.44
CA ARG A 71 -15.64 -15.11 -21.91
C ARG A 71 -15.28 -14.24 -20.71
N SER A 72 -14.37 -14.70 -19.85
CA SER A 72 -13.90 -13.91 -18.71
C SER A 72 -13.16 -12.64 -19.17
N GLN A 73 -12.36 -12.75 -20.23
CA GLN A 73 -11.61 -11.63 -20.79
C GLN A 73 -12.50 -10.63 -21.54
N LEU A 74 -13.59 -11.10 -22.14
CA LEU A 74 -14.57 -10.29 -22.87
C LEU A 74 -15.73 -9.80 -21.97
N LYS A 75 -15.61 -9.93 -20.65
CA LYS A 75 -16.71 -9.69 -19.71
C LYS A 75 -17.33 -8.29 -19.84
N GLU A 76 -16.53 -7.26 -20.03
CA GLU A 76 -17.02 -5.87 -20.17
C GLU A 76 -17.81 -5.68 -21.45
N GLN A 77 -17.31 -6.22 -22.56
CA GLN A 77 -17.95 -6.16 -23.88
C GLN A 77 -19.25 -6.98 -23.88
N ILE A 78 -19.25 -8.16 -23.26
CA ILE A 78 -20.45 -8.99 -23.09
C ILE A 78 -21.50 -8.26 -22.25
N THR A 79 -21.10 -7.65 -21.13
CA THR A 79 -22.02 -6.88 -20.26
C THR A 79 -22.63 -5.70 -21.02
N THR A 80 -21.83 -5.02 -21.85
CA THR A 80 -22.31 -3.91 -22.69
C THR A 80 -23.36 -4.36 -23.71
N ILE A 81 -23.22 -5.56 -24.27
CA ILE A 81 -24.22 -6.14 -25.17
C ILE A 81 -25.49 -6.51 -24.41
N ASP A 82 -25.36 -7.08 -23.20
CA ASP A 82 -26.51 -7.43 -22.37
C ASP A 82 -27.33 -6.19 -21.97
N ASP A 83 -26.65 -5.08 -21.62
CA ASP A 83 -27.29 -3.85 -21.15
C ASP A 83 -27.88 -3.00 -22.29
N TYR A 84 -27.23 -2.97 -23.46
CA TYR A 84 -27.55 -2.05 -24.56
C TYR A 84 -27.93 -2.74 -25.89
N GLY A 85 -27.99 -4.06 -25.91
CA GLY A 85 -28.31 -4.89 -27.07
C GLY A 85 -27.11 -5.20 -27.98
N LEU A 86 -27.26 -6.20 -28.86
CA LEU A 86 -26.26 -6.54 -29.87
C LEU A 86 -26.33 -5.58 -31.06
N THR A 87 -25.18 -5.07 -31.51
CA THR A 87 -25.05 -4.29 -32.76
C THR A 87 -23.81 -4.75 -33.52
N ALA A 88 -23.72 -4.43 -34.81
CA ALA A 88 -22.53 -4.73 -35.62
C ALA A 88 -21.25 -4.16 -35.00
N ALA A 89 -21.29 -2.92 -34.49
CA ALA A 89 -20.14 -2.30 -33.83
C ALA A 89 -19.69 -3.07 -32.58
N ARG A 90 -20.62 -3.52 -31.73
CA ARG A 90 -20.28 -4.31 -30.52
C ARG A 90 -19.80 -5.73 -30.86
N GLY A 91 -20.28 -6.30 -31.96
CA GLY A 91 -19.78 -7.56 -32.50
C GLY A 91 -18.34 -7.43 -33.01
N ASP A 92 -18.04 -6.33 -33.70
CA ASP A 92 -16.69 -5.97 -34.14
C ASP A 92 -15.76 -5.73 -32.95
N ASP A 93 -16.21 -5.01 -31.92
CA ASP A 93 -15.44 -4.81 -30.68
C ASP A 93 -15.07 -6.15 -30.04
N LEU A 94 -16.02 -7.07 -29.89
CA LEU A 94 -15.75 -8.41 -29.34
C LEU A 94 -14.69 -9.17 -30.16
N ALA A 95 -14.80 -9.13 -31.49
CA ALA A 95 -13.83 -9.77 -32.38
C ALA A 95 -12.44 -9.13 -32.22
N PHE A 96 -12.37 -7.79 -32.19
CA PHE A 96 -11.14 -7.04 -31.99
C PHE A 96 -10.48 -7.34 -30.64
N PHE A 97 -11.22 -7.28 -29.52
CA PHE A 97 -10.68 -7.56 -28.19
C PHE A 97 -10.21 -9.01 -28.06
N LEU A 98 -10.90 -9.95 -28.71
CA LEU A 98 -10.49 -11.35 -28.76
C LEU A 98 -9.19 -11.50 -29.57
N GLU A 99 -9.07 -10.87 -30.74
CA GLU A 99 -7.81 -10.84 -31.48
C GLU A 99 -6.67 -10.24 -30.65
N VAL A 100 -6.91 -9.13 -29.96
CA VAL A 100 -5.92 -8.50 -29.06
C VAL A 100 -5.52 -9.47 -27.95
N PHE A 101 -6.47 -10.19 -27.35
CA PHE A 101 -6.18 -11.20 -26.33
C PHE A 101 -5.28 -12.31 -26.89
N TYR A 102 -5.60 -12.88 -28.05
CA TYR A 102 -4.79 -13.90 -28.70
C TYR A 102 -3.40 -13.40 -29.08
N ARG A 103 -3.29 -12.20 -29.66
CA ARG A 103 -2.00 -11.57 -29.97
C ARG A 103 -1.14 -11.35 -28.73
N LYS A 104 -1.75 -11.00 -27.59
CA LYS A 104 -1.09 -10.90 -26.27
C LYS A 104 -0.59 -12.24 -25.71
N HIS A 105 -0.97 -13.36 -26.33
CA HIS A 105 -0.51 -14.70 -25.96
C HIS A 105 0.35 -15.36 -27.05
N GLY A 106 0.79 -14.61 -28.07
CA GLY A 106 1.70 -15.11 -29.10
C GLY A 106 1.05 -15.56 -30.40
N TYR A 107 -0.27 -15.41 -30.53
CA TYR A 107 -1.00 -15.76 -31.75
C TYR A 107 -1.05 -14.58 -32.72
N VAL A 108 0.07 -14.33 -33.43
CA VAL A 108 0.22 -13.14 -34.30
C VAL A 108 -0.73 -13.17 -35.50
N LYS A 109 -0.93 -14.36 -36.07
CA LYS A 109 -1.75 -14.58 -37.27
C LYS A 109 -3.22 -14.86 -36.93
N VAL A 110 -3.66 -14.56 -35.70
CA VAL A 110 -5.06 -14.75 -35.30
C VAL A 110 -5.99 -13.90 -36.17
N ASN A 111 -7.11 -14.49 -36.58
CA ASN A 111 -8.22 -13.77 -37.19
C ASN A 111 -9.54 -14.20 -36.54
N VAL A 112 -10.31 -13.24 -36.06
CA VAL A 112 -11.64 -13.47 -35.50
C VAL A 112 -12.66 -12.83 -36.43
N ARG A 113 -13.56 -13.65 -36.97
CA ARG A 113 -14.69 -13.17 -37.76
C ARG A 113 -15.95 -13.24 -36.93
N TYR A 114 -16.82 -12.25 -37.06
CA TYR A 114 -18.13 -12.27 -36.41
C TYR A 114 -19.27 -12.34 -37.43
N ALA A 115 -20.35 -13.01 -37.04
CA ALA A 115 -21.60 -13.05 -37.78
C ALA A 115 -22.77 -12.92 -36.81
N ILE A 116 -23.76 -12.08 -37.16
CA ILE A 116 -25.00 -11.93 -36.39
C ILE A 116 -26.09 -12.75 -37.09
N GLU A 117 -26.60 -13.76 -36.41
CA GLU A 117 -27.66 -14.65 -36.88
C GLU A 117 -29.04 -14.20 -36.37
N SER A 118 -30.11 -14.74 -36.98
CA SER A 118 -31.49 -14.45 -36.59
C SER A 118 -31.75 -14.79 -35.10
N GLY A 119 -32.35 -13.85 -34.37
CA GLY A 119 -32.64 -13.99 -32.94
C GLY A 119 -31.54 -13.46 -32.02
N ASP A 120 -30.85 -12.39 -32.44
CA ASP A 120 -29.77 -11.70 -31.72
C ASP A 120 -28.54 -12.55 -31.40
N ARG A 121 -28.40 -13.75 -31.99
CA ARG A 121 -27.22 -14.62 -31.76
C ARG A 121 -25.98 -14.09 -32.48
N LEU A 122 -24.89 -13.89 -31.75
CA LEU A 122 -23.56 -13.57 -32.27
C LEU A 122 -22.72 -14.84 -32.36
N ARG A 123 -22.20 -15.17 -33.53
CA ARG A 123 -21.17 -16.20 -33.70
C ARG A 123 -19.80 -15.54 -33.91
N LEU A 124 -18.82 -15.92 -33.10
CA LEU A 124 -17.41 -15.58 -33.26
C LEU A 124 -16.67 -16.82 -33.79
N GLU A 125 -16.13 -16.72 -35.00
CA GLU A 125 -15.30 -17.77 -35.62
C GLU A 125 -13.83 -17.37 -35.49
N ILE A 126 -13.08 -18.13 -34.70
CA ILE A 126 -11.68 -17.89 -34.41
C ILE A 126 -10.84 -18.80 -35.31
N ASN A 127 -9.90 -18.19 -36.03
CA ASN A 127 -8.72 -18.87 -36.55
C ASN A 127 -7.52 -18.41 -35.72
N GLU A 128 -7.10 -19.22 -34.75
CA GLU A 128 -6.03 -18.86 -33.80
C GLU A 128 -4.69 -18.65 -34.51
N GLY A 129 -4.44 -19.39 -35.60
CA GLY A 129 -3.12 -19.48 -36.20
C GLY A 129 -2.13 -20.24 -35.30
N GLN A 130 -0.86 -20.25 -35.70
CA GLN A 130 0.20 -20.89 -34.93
C GLN A 130 0.71 -19.95 -33.83
N LEU A 131 0.99 -20.52 -32.66
CA LEU A 131 1.68 -19.81 -31.58
C LEU A 131 3.10 -19.49 -32.02
N MET A 132 3.43 -18.20 -32.06
CA MET A 132 4.78 -17.71 -32.34
C MET A 132 5.51 -17.41 -31.04
N THR A 133 6.74 -17.89 -30.92
CA THR A 133 7.60 -17.61 -29.77
C THR A 133 8.68 -16.59 -30.11
N LEU A 134 9.08 -15.79 -29.13
CA LEU A 134 10.21 -14.87 -29.29
C LEU A 134 11.50 -15.67 -29.45
N GLY A 135 12.19 -15.45 -30.58
CA GLY A 135 13.49 -16.03 -30.87
C GLY A 135 14.61 -15.18 -30.26
N THR A 136 15.52 -14.71 -31.11
CA THR A 136 16.64 -13.87 -30.71
C THR A 136 16.21 -12.41 -30.66
N VAL A 137 16.62 -11.70 -29.61
CA VAL A 137 16.54 -10.24 -29.55
C VAL A 137 17.93 -9.68 -29.76
N VAL A 138 18.11 -8.92 -30.83
CA VAL A 138 19.37 -8.27 -31.20
C VAL A 138 19.23 -6.78 -30.95
N PHE A 139 20.20 -6.20 -30.26
CA PHE A 139 20.33 -4.75 -30.14
C PHE A 139 21.42 -4.29 -31.09
N GLU A 140 21.11 -3.29 -31.92
CA GLU A 140 22.08 -2.73 -32.86
C GLU A 140 22.54 -1.38 -32.34
N GLY A 141 23.85 -1.19 -32.16
CA GLY A 141 24.41 0.09 -31.72
C GLY A 141 24.60 0.24 -30.22
N ASN A 142 24.29 -0.79 -29.41
CA ASN A 142 24.68 -0.82 -28.01
C ASN A 142 26.18 -1.15 -27.86
N ALA A 143 26.95 -0.25 -27.27
CA ALA A 143 28.39 -0.42 -27.04
C ALA A 143 28.75 -0.17 -25.58
N ALA A 144 28.09 0.78 -24.93
CA ALA A 144 28.32 1.11 -23.53
C ALA A 144 27.59 0.15 -22.57
N GLU A 145 26.39 -0.31 -22.94
CA GLU A 145 25.57 -1.17 -22.08
C GLU A 145 25.49 -2.63 -22.59
N PRO A 146 25.58 -3.62 -21.68
CA PRO A 146 25.59 -5.03 -22.06
C PRO A 146 24.21 -5.50 -22.54
N THR A 147 24.21 -6.27 -23.61
CA THR A 147 23.01 -6.83 -24.26
C THR A 147 22.11 -7.60 -23.30
N GLU A 148 22.68 -8.33 -22.34
CA GLU A 148 21.92 -9.11 -21.36
C GLU A 148 21.05 -8.21 -20.46
N LYS A 149 21.56 -7.03 -20.10
CA LYS A 149 20.83 -6.06 -19.28
C LYS A 149 19.70 -5.45 -20.09
N LEU A 150 19.95 -5.09 -21.35
CA LEU A 150 18.93 -4.55 -22.26
C LEU A 150 17.84 -5.57 -22.56
N PHE A 151 18.22 -6.84 -22.72
CA PHE A 151 17.30 -7.96 -22.94
C PHE A 151 16.27 -8.06 -21.83
N ASP A 152 16.70 -7.95 -20.56
CA ASP A 152 15.79 -8.03 -19.41
C ASP A 152 14.72 -6.93 -19.41
N PHE A 153 15.04 -5.73 -19.90
CA PHE A 153 14.06 -4.65 -20.08
C PHE A 153 13.15 -4.91 -21.29
N ALA A 154 13.73 -5.33 -22.42
CA ALA A 154 12.98 -5.57 -23.66
C ALA A 154 11.91 -6.67 -23.51
N VAL A 155 12.18 -7.72 -22.73
CA VAL A 155 11.23 -8.81 -22.48
C VAL A 155 10.48 -8.66 -21.15
N GLY A 156 10.71 -7.57 -20.41
CA GLY A 156 10.13 -7.30 -19.11
C GLY A 156 8.60 -7.41 -19.09
N PRO A 157 7.87 -6.71 -19.99
CA PRO A 157 6.41 -6.76 -20.03
C PRO A 157 5.85 -8.16 -20.28
N THR A 158 6.48 -8.94 -21.18
CA THR A 158 6.08 -10.34 -21.43
C THR A 158 6.38 -11.23 -20.20
N ARG A 159 7.53 -11.06 -19.54
CA ARG A 159 7.87 -11.84 -18.33
C ARG A 159 6.98 -11.53 -17.13
N GLU A 160 6.46 -10.31 -17.03
CA GLU A 160 5.50 -9.93 -15.97
C GLU A 160 4.16 -10.63 -16.15
N ARG A 161 3.68 -10.78 -17.40
CA ARG A 161 2.47 -11.54 -17.73
C ARG A 161 2.62 -13.04 -17.46
N TYR A 162 3.82 -13.56 -17.70
CA TYR A 162 4.17 -14.96 -17.50
C TYR A 162 5.06 -15.14 -16.26
N SER A 163 6.08 -15.99 -16.36
CA SER A 163 7.04 -16.23 -15.29
C SER A 163 8.44 -15.77 -15.70
N LYS A 164 9.16 -15.15 -14.76
CA LYS A 164 10.58 -14.77 -14.95
C LYS A 164 11.50 -15.95 -15.28
N LEU A 165 11.10 -17.18 -14.95
CA LEU A 165 11.85 -18.41 -15.19
C LEU A 165 11.52 -19.08 -16.53
N GLN A 166 10.51 -18.59 -17.25
CA GLN A 166 10.08 -19.17 -18.51
C GLN A 166 11.10 -18.85 -19.61
N LYS A 167 11.72 -19.90 -20.15
CA LYS A 167 12.76 -19.76 -21.18
C LYS A 167 12.19 -19.49 -22.57
N ASN A 168 11.00 -20.00 -22.87
CA ASN A 168 10.35 -19.83 -24.17
C ASN A 168 9.15 -18.89 -24.01
N LEU A 169 9.33 -17.63 -24.39
CA LEU A 169 8.33 -16.58 -24.24
C LEU A 169 7.49 -16.48 -25.53
N PRO A 170 6.17 -16.31 -25.43
CA PRO A 170 5.37 -15.99 -26.61
C PRO A 170 5.78 -14.63 -27.17
N PHE A 171 5.77 -14.50 -28.50
CA PHE A 171 6.08 -13.23 -29.15
C PHE A 171 4.87 -12.31 -29.12
N VAL A 172 5.01 -11.15 -28.46
CA VAL A 172 3.97 -10.12 -28.41
C VAL A 172 4.60 -8.80 -28.85
N ALA A 173 4.28 -8.34 -30.06
CA ALA A 173 4.88 -7.12 -30.63
C ALA A 173 4.76 -5.90 -29.71
N ALA A 174 3.56 -5.67 -29.17
CA ALA A 174 3.29 -4.57 -28.24
C ALA A 174 4.15 -4.62 -26.96
N ASP A 175 4.43 -5.83 -26.44
CA ASP A 175 5.27 -5.98 -25.25
C ASP A 175 6.75 -5.67 -25.58
N ILE A 176 7.21 -5.99 -26.80
CA ILE A 176 8.57 -5.67 -27.26
C ILE A 176 8.71 -4.18 -27.57
N GLU A 177 7.68 -3.53 -28.11
CA GLU A 177 7.62 -2.08 -28.29
C GLU A 177 7.69 -1.36 -26.93
N GLU A 178 6.87 -1.77 -25.96
CA GLU A 178 6.95 -1.26 -24.58
C GLU A 178 8.32 -1.55 -23.96
N GLY A 179 8.88 -2.73 -24.21
CA GLY A 179 10.23 -3.10 -23.81
C GLY A 179 11.31 -2.18 -24.38
N ALA A 180 11.19 -1.77 -25.65
CA ALA A 180 12.10 -0.82 -26.28
C ALA A 180 12.01 0.57 -25.63
N ASP A 181 10.80 1.02 -25.27
CA ASP A 181 10.61 2.25 -24.49
C ASP A 181 11.27 2.16 -23.09
N LEU A 182 11.20 0.99 -22.44
CA LEU A 182 11.88 0.75 -21.17
C LEU A 182 13.41 0.77 -21.33
N VAL A 183 13.94 0.22 -22.41
CA VAL A 183 15.37 0.32 -22.77
C VAL A 183 15.77 1.78 -22.94
N HIS A 184 14.99 2.58 -23.67
CA HIS A 184 15.26 4.02 -23.81
C HIS A 184 15.28 4.73 -22.45
N ARG A 185 14.27 4.49 -21.59
CA ARG A 185 14.23 5.07 -20.23
C ARG A 185 15.43 4.64 -19.38
N PHE A 186 15.89 3.41 -19.56
CA PHE A 186 17.07 2.89 -18.90
C PHE A 186 18.34 3.65 -19.32
N TYR A 187 18.56 3.85 -20.63
CA TYR A 187 19.66 4.68 -21.13
C TYR A 187 19.62 6.10 -20.57
N VAL A 188 18.46 6.75 -20.60
CA VAL A 188 18.29 8.08 -19.99
C VAL A 188 18.63 8.04 -18.50
N ALA A 189 18.22 7.01 -17.76
CA ALA A 189 18.54 6.85 -16.34
C ALA A 189 20.04 6.61 -16.07
N GLU A 190 20.77 6.01 -17.02
CA GLU A 190 22.23 5.84 -16.97
C GLU A 190 22.99 7.06 -17.53
N GLY A 191 22.29 8.17 -17.79
CA GLY A 191 22.87 9.46 -18.15
C GLY A 191 23.12 9.66 -19.65
N PHE A 192 22.56 8.81 -20.50
CA PHE A 192 22.56 8.98 -21.95
C PHE A 192 21.34 9.83 -22.36
N LEU A 193 21.45 11.16 -22.21
CA LEU A 193 20.32 12.07 -22.42
C LEU A 193 19.87 12.17 -23.89
N ASP A 194 20.81 11.96 -24.80
CA ASP A 194 20.61 12.02 -26.24
C ASP A 194 20.31 10.63 -26.85
N ALA A 195 20.03 9.63 -26.00
CA ALA A 195 19.76 8.28 -26.46
C ALA A 195 18.46 8.21 -27.26
N VAL A 196 18.47 7.46 -28.36
CA VAL A 196 17.28 7.19 -29.17
C VAL A 196 17.19 5.68 -29.39
N VAL A 197 16.00 5.12 -29.16
CA VAL A 197 15.69 3.72 -29.47
C VAL A 197 14.62 3.72 -30.55
N ASP A 198 14.94 3.16 -31.71
CA ASP A 198 14.02 3.09 -32.83
C ASP A 198 13.00 1.95 -32.63
N PRO A 199 11.84 2.02 -33.31
CA PRO A 199 10.87 0.94 -33.31
C PRO A 199 11.50 -0.42 -33.68
N PRO A 200 11.18 -1.50 -32.94
CA PRO A 200 11.71 -2.84 -33.24
C PRO A 200 11.35 -3.31 -34.64
N ARG A 201 12.27 -4.04 -35.28
CA ARG A 201 12.07 -4.72 -36.56
C ARG A 201 11.94 -6.22 -36.33
N TYR A 202 11.01 -6.87 -37.00
CA TYR A 202 10.69 -8.28 -36.78
C TYR A 202 11.02 -9.14 -37.99
N THR A 203 11.67 -10.28 -37.76
CA THR A 203 11.91 -11.31 -38.78
C THR A 203 11.16 -12.57 -38.40
N TYR A 204 10.21 -12.98 -39.26
CA TYR A 204 9.33 -14.12 -39.02
C TYR A 204 9.92 -15.40 -39.62
N HIS A 205 10.05 -16.45 -38.81
CA HIS A 205 10.51 -17.77 -39.22
C HIS A 205 9.36 -18.77 -39.11
N ASP A 206 8.58 -18.90 -40.19
CA ASP A 206 7.39 -19.75 -40.23
C ASP A 206 7.70 -21.25 -40.03
N GLU A 207 8.91 -21.70 -40.41
CA GLU A 207 9.36 -23.10 -40.24
C GLU A 207 9.55 -23.49 -38.76
N THR A 208 9.98 -22.54 -37.92
CA THR A 208 10.30 -22.78 -36.50
C THR A 208 9.27 -22.16 -35.56
N ASN A 209 8.25 -21.46 -36.08
CA ASN A 209 7.30 -20.66 -35.31
C ASN A 209 7.98 -19.62 -34.39
N GLN A 210 9.08 -19.03 -34.86
CA GLN A 210 9.86 -18.04 -34.10
C GLN A 210 9.85 -16.67 -34.76
N VAL A 211 9.91 -15.63 -33.93
CA VAL A 211 10.07 -14.25 -34.38
C VAL A 211 11.31 -13.66 -33.72
N ASP A 212 12.30 -13.30 -34.53
CA ASP A 212 13.45 -12.54 -34.07
C ASP A 212 13.13 -11.05 -34.07
N ALA A 213 13.60 -10.33 -33.05
CA ALA A 213 13.40 -8.89 -32.91
C ALA A 213 14.75 -8.17 -32.95
N THR A 214 14.85 -7.13 -33.77
CA THR A 214 16.01 -6.24 -33.84
C THR A 214 15.62 -4.86 -33.34
N ILE A 215 16.30 -4.37 -32.31
CA ILE A 215 16.05 -3.07 -31.68
C ILE A 215 17.24 -2.15 -31.96
N PRO A 216 17.14 -1.20 -32.90
CA PRO A 216 18.20 -0.25 -33.18
C PRO A 216 18.30 0.81 -32.06
N ILE A 217 19.53 1.09 -31.63
CA ILE A 217 19.85 2.00 -30.54
C ILE A 217 20.93 2.98 -31.00
N HIS A 218 20.67 4.25 -30.77
CA HIS A 218 21.66 5.32 -30.83
C HIS A 218 21.94 5.79 -29.41
N GLU A 219 23.01 5.31 -28.78
CA GLU A 219 23.28 5.57 -27.35
C GLU A 219 23.52 7.06 -27.05
N GLY A 220 24.10 7.81 -27.99
CA GLY A 220 24.49 9.20 -27.76
C GLY A 220 25.66 9.32 -26.78
N ARG A 221 25.78 10.47 -26.12
CA ARG A 221 26.84 10.75 -25.14
C ARG A 221 26.34 10.47 -23.73
N GLN A 222 27.18 9.86 -22.90
CA GLN A 222 26.92 9.73 -21.47
C GLN A 222 27.36 11.00 -20.74
N TYR A 223 26.48 11.52 -19.89
CA TYR A 223 26.73 12.71 -19.09
C TYR A 223 26.98 12.35 -17.63
N PHE A 224 27.88 13.09 -16.97
CA PHE A 224 28.24 12.99 -15.57
C PHE A 224 28.18 14.35 -14.88
N PHE A 225 28.07 14.36 -13.55
CA PHE A 225 28.14 15.61 -12.81
C PHE A 225 29.55 16.23 -12.91
N GLY A 226 29.59 17.49 -13.34
CA GLY A 226 30.80 18.30 -13.44
C GLY A 226 31.04 19.16 -12.21
N ASN A 227 31.43 20.42 -12.45
CA ASN A 227 31.61 21.38 -11.38
C ASN A 227 30.26 21.75 -10.75
N VAL A 228 30.20 21.73 -9.41
CA VAL A 228 29.00 22.12 -8.66
C VAL A 228 29.30 23.45 -8.00
N SER A 229 28.61 24.50 -8.42
CA SER A 229 28.77 25.84 -7.90
C SER A 229 27.59 26.21 -6.99
N PHE A 230 27.88 26.91 -5.90
CA PHE A 230 26.88 27.41 -4.97
C PHE A 230 26.81 28.93 -5.07
N THR A 231 25.60 29.46 -5.16
CA THR A 231 25.32 30.90 -5.20
C THR A 231 24.33 31.27 -4.09
N GLY A 232 24.38 32.53 -3.65
CA GLY A 232 23.57 33.03 -2.54
C GLY A 232 24.31 33.07 -1.20
N ARG A 233 23.56 33.26 -0.11
CA ARG A 233 24.13 33.33 1.25
C ARG A 233 24.19 31.92 1.83
N THR A 234 25.33 31.25 1.71
CA THR A 234 25.54 29.95 2.36
C THR A 234 26.01 30.17 3.80
N ILE A 235 25.45 29.40 4.73
CA ILE A 235 25.88 29.37 6.15
C ILE A 235 26.92 28.27 6.37
N TYR A 236 26.90 27.25 5.50
CA TYR A 236 27.85 26.15 5.48
C TYR A 236 28.77 26.30 4.26
N ASP A 237 29.97 25.74 4.36
CA ASP A 237 30.94 25.69 3.27
C ASP A 237 30.47 24.72 2.15
N ALA A 238 31.01 24.92 0.96
CA ALA A 238 30.63 24.16 -0.22
C ALA A 238 30.94 22.65 -0.09
N GLU A 239 32.00 22.28 0.65
CA GLU A 239 32.39 20.89 0.84
C GLU A 239 31.37 20.14 1.72
N THR A 240 30.94 20.76 2.82
CA THR A 240 29.86 20.25 3.68
C THR A 240 28.56 20.03 2.89
N LEU A 241 28.18 21.00 2.04
CA LEU A 241 26.97 20.90 1.21
C LEU A 241 27.10 19.82 0.14
N ARG A 242 28.26 19.72 -0.51
CA ARG A 242 28.58 18.66 -1.48
C ARG A 242 28.55 17.28 -0.83
N GLY A 243 29.01 17.16 0.41
CA GLY A 243 28.97 15.92 1.18
C GLY A 243 27.55 15.36 1.38
N GLN A 244 26.52 16.20 1.42
CA GLN A 244 25.12 15.76 1.56
C GLN A 244 24.52 15.14 0.29
N MET A 245 25.24 15.25 -0.83
CA MET A 245 24.82 14.76 -2.15
C MET A 245 25.89 13.91 -2.83
N LEU A 246 26.93 13.48 -2.09
CA LEU A 246 28.07 12.78 -2.67
C LEU A 246 27.65 11.49 -3.38
N ASP A 247 26.72 10.74 -2.80
CA ASP A 247 26.14 9.51 -3.38
C ASP A 247 25.42 9.78 -4.71
N LEU A 248 24.77 10.94 -4.82
CA LEU A 248 24.06 11.37 -6.03
C LEU A 248 25.03 11.85 -7.11
N LEU A 249 26.03 12.65 -6.72
CA LEU A 249 27.03 13.21 -7.64
C LEU A 249 27.99 12.17 -8.22
N GLN A 250 28.09 10.98 -7.61
CA GLN A 250 28.87 9.85 -8.14
C GLN A 250 28.13 9.05 -9.22
N GLN A 251 26.83 9.30 -9.42
CA GLN A 251 26.03 8.65 -10.45
C GLN A 251 26.11 9.45 -11.77
N PRO A 252 25.69 8.86 -12.90
CA PRO A 252 25.53 9.61 -14.14
C PRO A 252 24.59 10.80 -13.97
N TYR A 253 24.82 11.86 -14.73
CA TYR A 253 23.96 13.04 -14.70
C TYR A 253 22.59 12.72 -15.31
N THR A 254 21.53 13.13 -14.62
CA THR A 254 20.17 13.21 -15.19
C THR A 254 19.42 14.38 -14.57
N ASP A 255 18.45 14.92 -15.30
CA ASP A 255 17.61 16.01 -14.79
C ASP A 255 16.82 15.58 -13.54
N ALA A 256 16.41 14.31 -13.48
CA ALA A 256 15.78 13.73 -12.29
C ALA A 256 16.69 13.77 -11.06
N ARG A 257 17.99 13.46 -11.22
CA ARG A 257 18.96 13.55 -10.12
C ARG A 257 19.27 15.01 -9.74
N VAL A 258 19.32 15.94 -10.70
CA VAL A 258 19.45 17.38 -10.40
C VAL A 258 18.25 17.89 -9.60
N ALA A 259 17.04 17.51 -9.99
CA ALA A 259 15.81 17.87 -9.30
C ALA A 259 15.74 17.33 -7.85
N ASP A 260 16.53 16.30 -7.55
CA ASP A 260 16.64 15.70 -6.22
C ASP A 260 17.60 16.46 -5.29
N ILE A 261 18.52 17.27 -5.84
CA ILE A 261 19.49 18.06 -5.07
C ILE A 261 18.78 19.07 -4.13
N PRO A 262 17.82 19.89 -4.59
CA PRO A 262 17.06 20.79 -3.73
C PRO A 262 16.40 20.07 -2.55
N ARG A 263 15.78 18.91 -2.79
CA ARG A 263 15.11 18.12 -1.75
C ARG A 263 16.07 17.69 -0.64
N ARG A 264 17.27 17.23 -1.00
CA ARG A 264 18.32 16.80 -0.04
C ARG A 264 18.82 17.97 0.79
N LEU A 265 19.18 19.08 0.14
CA LEU A 265 19.68 20.27 0.84
C LEU A 265 18.58 20.91 1.70
N GLN A 266 17.36 21.07 1.20
CA GLN A 266 16.25 21.57 2.00
C GLN A 266 16.01 20.71 3.24
N THR A 267 16.08 19.39 3.12
CA THR A 267 15.98 18.48 4.29
C THR A 267 17.10 18.75 5.29
N TYR A 268 18.35 18.82 4.83
CA TYR A 268 19.51 19.10 5.67
C TYR A 268 19.37 20.41 6.48
N PHE A 269 18.89 21.47 5.84
CA PHE A 269 18.67 22.77 6.45
C PHE A 269 17.44 22.78 7.38
N LYS A 270 16.32 22.18 6.97
CA LYS A 270 15.09 22.10 7.78
C LYS A 270 15.30 21.31 9.09
N THR A 271 16.07 20.23 9.08
CA THR A 271 16.45 19.49 10.30
C THR A 271 17.28 20.32 11.28
N ARG A 272 17.85 21.44 10.83
CA ARG A 272 18.62 22.38 11.65
C ARG A 272 17.88 23.69 11.94
N GLY A 273 16.58 23.76 11.69
CA GLY A 273 15.73 24.91 12.02
C GLY A 273 15.49 25.91 10.90
N TYR A 274 16.08 25.73 9.73
CA TYR A 274 15.86 26.63 8.59
C TYR A 274 14.60 26.23 7.82
N TYR A 275 13.43 26.57 8.37
CA TYR A 275 12.13 26.16 7.81
C TYR A 275 11.86 26.73 6.41
N ASP A 276 12.18 28.01 6.20
CA ASP A 276 11.95 28.75 4.95
C ASP A 276 13.11 28.63 3.95
N VAL A 277 13.96 27.62 4.10
CA VAL A 277 15.07 27.40 3.16
C VAL A 277 14.54 27.22 1.74
N LYS A 278 15.10 27.98 0.81
CA LYS A 278 14.89 27.85 -0.64
C LYS A 278 16.16 27.35 -1.28
N VAL A 279 16.00 26.32 -2.10
CA VAL A 279 17.08 25.73 -2.88
C VAL A 279 16.55 25.49 -4.27
N GLU A 280 17.31 25.94 -5.26
CA GLU A 280 17.08 25.68 -6.68
C GLU A 280 18.38 25.11 -7.24
N ALA A 281 18.26 24.11 -8.12
CA ALA A 281 19.39 23.49 -8.78
C ALA A 281 19.09 23.44 -10.28
N THR A 282 20.08 23.85 -11.07
CA THR A 282 20.00 23.87 -12.53
C THR A 282 21.25 23.23 -13.09
N GLY A 283 21.08 22.21 -13.92
CA GLY A 283 22.15 21.67 -14.75
C GLY A 283 22.09 22.31 -16.13
N ALA A 284 23.24 22.49 -16.76
CA ALA A 284 23.35 23.00 -18.13
C ALA A 284 24.07 21.97 -19.03
N PRO A 285 23.38 20.91 -19.50
CA PRO A 285 23.97 19.88 -20.35
C PRO A 285 24.64 20.43 -21.62
N GLU A 286 24.14 21.54 -22.14
CA GLU A 286 24.67 22.28 -23.28
C GLU A 286 26.06 22.91 -23.02
N GLU A 287 26.38 23.20 -21.76
CA GLU A 287 27.69 23.71 -21.33
C GLU A 287 28.66 22.60 -20.91
N ALA A 288 28.31 21.33 -21.15
CA ALA A 288 29.12 20.21 -20.73
C ALA A 288 30.48 20.16 -21.43
N VAL A 289 31.54 19.96 -20.65
CA VAL A 289 32.91 19.75 -21.14
C VAL A 289 33.29 18.30 -20.86
N ASP A 290 33.69 17.55 -21.89
CA ASP A 290 34.02 16.12 -21.80
C ASP A 290 32.92 15.26 -21.14
N GLY A 291 31.65 15.54 -21.45
CA GLY A 291 30.50 14.86 -20.87
C GLY A 291 30.21 15.24 -19.41
N ARG A 292 30.92 16.21 -18.83
CA ARG A 292 30.67 16.69 -17.47
C ARG A 292 29.81 17.94 -17.47
N VAL A 293 28.60 17.81 -16.95
CA VAL A 293 27.59 18.87 -16.89
C VAL A 293 27.82 19.76 -15.67
N PRO A 294 28.06 21.07 -15.83
CA PRO A 294 28.09 21.99 -14.71
C PRO A 294 26.70 22.09 -14.06
N VAL A 295 26.67 22.14 -12.72
CA VAL A 295 25.44 22.32 -11.95
C VAL A 295 25.59 23.56 -11.07
N GLN A 296 24.62 24.46 -11.19
CA GLN A 296 24.50 25.64 -10.35
C GLN A 296 23.40 25.44 -9.31
N ILE A 297 23.73 25.71 -8.05
CA ILE A 297 22.79 25.61 -6.93
C ILE A 297 22.63 27.00 -6.34
N ALA A 298 21.42 27.55 -6.39
CA ALA A 298 21.05 28.79 -5.71
C ALA A 298 20.44 28.45 -4.35
N LEU A 299 21.03 28.98 -3.28
CA LEU A 299 20.63 28.65 -1.91
C LEU A 299 20.37 29.90 -1.07
N ALA A 300 19.19 29.93 -0.45
CA ALA A 300 18.77 30.94 0.51
C ALA A 300 18.24 30.26 1.78
N PRO A 301 18.99 30.25 2.89
CA PRO A 301 18.65 29.46 4.09
C PRO A 301 17.46 30.04 4.87
N GLY A 302 17.22 31.36 4.78
CA GLY A 302 16.23 32.03 5.61
C GLY A 302 16.64 32.12 7.09
N PRO A 303 15.73 32.56 7.97
CA PRO A 303 16.01 32.65 9.41
C PRO A 303 15.97 31.28 10.11
N LEU A 304 16.59 31.23 11.29
CA LEU A 304 16.55 30.06 12.17
C LEU A 304 15.25 30.08 12.99
N TYR A 305 14.39 29.08 12.79
CA TYR A 305 13.12 28.96 13.49
C TYR A 305 13.19 28.07 14.74
N HIS A 306 12.39 28.43 15.74
CA HIS A 306 12.15 27.63 16.94
C HIS A 306 10.68 27.23 17.03
N PHE A 307 10.38 26.15 17.74
CA PHE A 307 8.99 25.79 18.02
C PHE A 307 8.34 26.85 18.91
N GLY A 308 7.17 27.32 18.48
CA GLY A 308 6.32 28.24 19.23
C GLY A 308 5.16 27.53 19.91
N ASP A 309 4.05 28.25 20.04
CA ASP A 309 2.83 27.75 20.67
C ASP A 309 2.16 26.64 19.84
N VAL A 310 1.23 25.93 20.48
CA VAL A 310 0.50 24.81 19.88
C VAL A 310 -0.99 25.08 19.94
N THR A 311 -1.67 24.98 18.81
CA THR A 311 -3.13 25.03 18.73
C THR A 311 -3.66 23.67 18.32
N VAL A 312 -4.80 23.26 18.88
CA VAL A 312 -5.42 21.95 18.62
C VAL A 312 -6.89 22.14 18.30
N SER A 313 -7.34 21.49 17.22
CA SER A 313 -8.72 21.54 16.73
C SER A 313 -9.20 20.17 16.23
N GLY A 314 -10.52 19.99 16.12
CA GLY A 314 -11.15 18.76 15.63
C GLY A 314 -11.27 17.62 16.65
N LEU A 315 -11.04 17.92 17.93
CA LEU A 315 -11.27 16.99 19.04
C LEU A 315 -12.64 17.26 19.67
N ASP A 316 -13.44 16.20 19.83
CA ASP A 316 -14.78 16.23 20.40
C ASP A 316 -14.81 15.58 21.79
N ARG A 317 -14.25 14.37 21.93
CA ARG A 317 -14.25 13.60 23.18
C ARG A 317 -12.89 13.59 23.86
N LEU A 318 -11.81 13.49 23.08
CA LEU A 318 -10.45 13.49 23.60
C LEU A 318 -10.10 14.90 24.10
N ARG A 319 -9.55 15.00 25.31
CA ARG A 319 -9.17 16.31 25.86
C ARG A 319 -8.05 16.93 25.02
N PRO A 320 -8.13 18.22 24.61
CA PRO A 320 -7.04 18.89 23.89
C PRO A 320 -5.70 18.87 24.61
N SER A 321 -5.73 18.83 25.95
CA SER A 321 -4.53 18.68 26.80
C SER A 321 -3.77 17.38 26.55
N PHE A 322 -4.43 16.34 26.06
CA PHE A 322 -3.75 15.13 25.62
C PHE A 322 -2.74 15.51 24.55
N VAL A 323 -3.15 16.17 23.48
CA VAL A 323 -2.24 16.55 22.39
C VAL A 323 -1.26 17.64 22.83
N THR A 324 -1.73 18.78 23.36
CA THR A 324 -0.86 19.96 23.61
C THR A 324 0.32 19.67 24.52
N LYS A 325 0.12 18.88 25.59
CA LYS A 325 1.19 18.54 26.53
C LYS A 325 2.34 17.77 25.89
N ARG A 326 2.10 16.97 24.83
CA ARG A 326 3.17 16.21 24.14
C ARG A 326 4.04 17.10 23.25
N PHE A 327 3.62 18.33 22.97
CA PHE A 327 4.40 19.33 22.25
C PHE A 327 4.96 20.44 23.16
N SER A 328 4.41 20.62 24.36
CA SER A 328 4.81 21.68 25.30
C SER A 328 6.31 21.77 25.58
N LYS A 329 7.00 20.62 25.68
CA LYS A 329 8.45 20.56 25.92
C LYS A 329 9.28 21.05 24.73
N LEU A 330 8.71 21.13 23.53
CA LEU A 330 9.40 21.58 22.33
C LEU A 330 9.50 23.10 22.25
N ALA A 331 8.62 23.84 22.93
CA ALA A 331 8.60 25.30 22.87
C ALA A 331 9.99 25.89 23.15
N GLY A 332 10.46 26.78 22.28
CA GLY A 332 11.78 27.39 22.33
C GLY A 332 12.94 26.53 21.81
N GLN A 333 12.74 25.24 21.56
CA GLN A 333 13.76 24.41 20.90
C GLN A 333 13.82 24.70 19.40
N THR A 334 14.98 24.49 18.79
CA THR A 334 15.17 24.64 17.34
C THR A 334 14.22 23.72 16.57
N TYR A 335 13.58 24.24 15.54
CA TYR A 335 12.67 23.47 14.71
C TYR A 335 13.39 22.31 14.02
N SER A 336 12.73 21.15 13.97
CA SER A 336 13.14 20.04 13.12
C SER A 336 11.91 19.23 12.68
N PRO A 337 11.75 18.92 11.38
CA PRO A 337 10.68 18.07 10.89
C PRO A 337 10.75 16.66 11.48
N ASP A 338 11.94 16.14 11.80
CA ASP A 338 12.12 14.80 12.36
C ASP A 338 11.45 14.66 13.74
N VAL A 339 11.52 15.73 14.54
CA VAL A 339 10.86 15.78 15.85
C VAL A 339 9.34 15.78 15.70
N LEU A 340 8.81 16.51 14.70
CA LEU A 340 7.37 16.53 14.43
C LEU A 340 6.87 15.19 13.89
N ASP A 341 7.59 14.57 12.97
CA ASP A 341 7.28 13.23 12.45
C ASP A 341 7.28 12.18 13.56
N GLU A 342 8.23 12.24 14.49
CA GLU A 342 8.24 11.36 15.66
C GLU A 342 7.00 11.55 16.54
N ARG A 343 6.60 12.81 16.81
CA ARG A 343 5.39 13.11 17.58
C ARG A 343 4.13 12.66 16.85
N PHE A 344 4.05 12.90 15.55
CA PHE A 344 2.97 12.42 14.69
C PHE A 344 2.83 10.90 14.77
N ARG A 345 3.90 10.14 14.51
CA ARG A 345 3.89 8.68 14.56
C ARG A 345 3.51 8.15 15.95
N THR A 346 4.02 8.81 16.99
CA THR A 346 3.73 8.43 18.38
C THR A 346 2.25 8.60 18.71
N LEU A 347 1.63 9.70 18.26
CA LEU A 347 0.20 9.93 18.42
C LEU A 347 -0.64 9.01 17.54
N MET A 348 -0.29 8.82 16.26
CA MET A 348 -1.02 7.90 15.37
C MET A 348 -1.01 6.46 15.89
N ARG A 349 0.10 6.00 16.48
CA ARG A 349 0.22 4.66 17.06
C ARG A 349 -0.72 4.40 18.24
N THR A 350 -1.26 5.44 18.88
CA THR A 350 -2.28 5.28 19.93
C THR A 350 -3.61 4.74 19.38
N GLY A 351 -3.85 4.88 18.07
CA GLY A 351 -5.13 4.53 17.45
C GLY A 351 -6.27 5.48 17.82
N LEU A 352 -5.97 6.65 18.41
CA LEU A 352 -6.97 7.66 18.80
C LEU A 352 -7.39 8.58 17.64
N PHE A 353 -6.67 8.55 16.52
CA PHE A 353 -6.88 9.47 15.40
C PHE A 353 -7.04 8.69 14.08
N ASN A 354 -8.06 9.03 13.30
CA ASN A 354 -8.17 8.60 11.90
C ASN A 354 -7.24 9.43 11.01
N LEU A 355 -7.22 10.74 11.27
CA LEU A 355 -6.40 11.73 10.59
C LEU A 355 -5.76 12.64 11.63
N LEU A 356 -4.47 12.92 11.47
CA LEU A 356 -3.74 13.90 12.27
C LEU A 356 -2.90 14.75 11.32
N GLN A 357 -3.10 16.05 11.35
CA GLN A 357 -2.32 17.01 10.57
C GLN A 357 -1.61 17.96 11.52
N ILE A 358 -0.29 18.07 11.37
CA ILE A 358 0.54 19.01 12.13
C ILE A 358 1.10 19.99 11.13
N LYS A 359 0.63 21.24 11.18
CA LYS A 359 1.08 22.30 10.28
C LYS A 359 1.90 23.34 11.05
N PRO A 360 3.22 23.43 10.81
CA PRO A 360 4.00 24.56 11.29
C PRO A 360 3.60 25.82 10.54
N VAL A 361 3.32 26.90 11.27
CA VAL A 361 2.93 28.21 10.73
C VAL A 361 3.90 29.26 11.27
N PRO A 362 4.63 29.98 10.41
CA PRO A 362 5.47 31.10 10.81
C PRO A 362 4.66 32.18 11.54
N VAL A 363 5.17 32.60 12.70
CA VAL A 363 4.69 33.74 13.46
C VAL A 363 5.87 34.65 13.82
N ASP A 364 5.58 35.84 14.35
CA ASP A 364 6.60 36.83 14.69
C ASP A 364 7.69 36.26 15.63
N GLY A 365 8.91 36.78 15.48
CA GLY A 365 10.05 36.37 16.32
C GLY A 365 10.74 35.08 15.89
N ASN A 366 10.62 34.68 14.61
CA ASN A 366 11.18 33.42 14.07
C ASN A 366 10.68 32.19 14.85
N LEU A 367 9.39 32.18 15.21
CA LEU A 367 8.72 31.08 15.86
C LEU A 367 7.79 30.37 14.87
N LEU A 368 7.64 29.06 15.04
CA LEU A 368 6.66 28.25 14.31
C LEU A 368 5.57 27.80 15.26
N ARG A 369 4.39 28.39 15.15
CA ARG A 369 3.20 27.88 15.84
C ARG A 369 2.79 26.56 15.20
N LEU A 370 2.53 25.54 16.00
CA LEU A 370 2.08 24.24 15.53
C LEU A 370 0.55 24.20 15.54
N ASP A 371 -0.05 24.31 14.36
CA ASP A 371 -1.49 24.17 14.19
C ASP A 371 -1.83 22.70 13.93
N ILE A 372 -2.43 22.07 14.93
CA ILE A 372 -2.77 20.64 14.92
C ILE A 372 -4.26 20.48 14.68
N SER A 373 -4.61 19.80 13.60
CA SER A 373 -5.97 19.39 13.27
C SER A 373 -6.06 17.87 13.38
N ALA A 374 -7.03 17.36 14.12
CA ALA A 374 -7.23 15.93 14.29
C ALA A 374 -8.67 15.53 13.92
N GLU A 375 -8.83 14.30 13.46
CA GLU A 375 -10.11 13.61 13.37
C GLU A 375 -10.03 12.39 14.29
N GLU A 376 -10.87 12.36 15.33
CA GLU A 376 -10.88 11.27 16.30
C GLU A 376 -11.32 9.95 15.67
N ALA A 377 -10.58 8.88 15.97
CA ALA A 377 -11.00 7.54 15.63
C ALA A 377 -12.16 7.10 16.53
N LYS A 378 -12.94 6.12 16.07
CA LYS A 378 -13.95 5.48 16.92
C LYS A 378 -13.25 4.85 18.12
N SER A 379 -13.59 5.35 19.31
CA SER A 379 -12.94 4.93 20.55
C SER A 379 -13.39 3.54 21.02
N LYS A 380 -14.63 3.14 20.72
CA LYS A 380 -15.19 1.86 21.20
C LYS A 380 -15.18 0.82 20.09
N GLU A 381 -14.68 -0.36 20.43
CA GLU A 381 -14.57 -1.50 19.52
C GLU A 381 -15.12 -2.74 20.19
N PHE A 382 -15.85 -3.53 19.42
CA PHE A 382 -16.29 -4.86 19.80
C PHE A 382 -15.68 -5.86 18.82
N GLY A 383 -14.98 -6.85 19.35
CA GLY A 383 -14.30 -7.89 18.60
C GLY A 383 -14.86 -9.27 18.94
N VAL A 384 -14.98 -10.11 17.93
CA VAL A 384 -15.29 -11.54 18.08
C VAL A 384 -14.19 -12.32 17.37
N SER A 385 -13.65 -13.34 18.01
CA SER A 385 -12.62 -14.21 17.45
C SER A 385 -13.04 -15.68 17.51
N ILE A 386 -12.64 -16.43 16.49
CA ILE A 386 -12.76 -17.89 16.44
C ILE A 386 -11.39 -18.43 16.02
N GLY A 387 -10.91 -19.46 16.71
CA GLY A 387 -9.62 -20.09 16.44
C GLY A 387 -9.65 -21.59 16.67
N TYR A 388 -8.59 -22.28 16.23
CA TYR A 388 -8.38 -23.69 16.51
C TYR A 388 -6.91 -23.95 16.81
N GLY A 389 -6.64 -24.53 17.98
CA GLY A 389 -5.31 -25.01 18.36
C GLY A 389 -5.30 -26.52 18.46
N THR A 390 -4.21 -27.17 18.03
CA THR A 390 -4.06 -28.62 18.17
C THR A 390 -4.15 -29.08 19.64
N PHE A 391 -3.69 -28.24 20.57
CA PHE A 391 -3.74 -28.51 22.00
C PHE A 391 -5.03 -28.01 22.68
N GLN A 392 -5.47 -26.80 22.35
CA GLN A 392 -6.61 -26.11 22.98
C GLN A 392 -7.98 -26.47 22.37
N GLY A 393 -7.98 -27.09 21.19
CA GLY A 393 -9.17 -27.32 20.39
C GLY A 393 -9.74 -26.03 19.82
N GLY A 394 -11.06 -25.98 19.62
CA GLY A 394 -11.76 -24.77 19.21
C GLY A 394 -11.72 -23.68 20.29
N ILE A 395 -11.55 -22.44 19.86
CA ILE A 395 -11.45 -21.23 20.69
C ILE A 395 -12.47 -20.21 20.19
N PHE A 396 -13.20 -19.59 21.09
CA PHE A 396 -14.12 -18.48 20.83
C PHE A 396 -13.79 -17.34 21.80
N GLY A 397 -13.65 -16.13 21.28
CA GLY A 397 -13.35 -14.94 22.08
C GLY A 397 -14.30 -13.78 21.79
N VAL A 398 -14.60 -13.01 22.82
CA VAL A 398 -15.26 -11.71 22.71
C VAL A 398 -14.39 -10.66 23.40
N GLN A 399 -14.29 -9.49 22.80
CA GLN A 399 -13.49 -8.39 23.30
C GLN A 399 -14.26 -7.08 23.18
N TYR A 400 -14.24 -6.29 24.25
CA TYR A 400 -14.64 -4.89 24.23
C TYR A 400 -13.42 -4.04 24.53
N ARG A 401 -13.13 -3.06 23.66
CA ARG A 401 -12.05 -2.10 23.85
C ARG A 401 -12.61 -0.69 23.80
N ASP A 402 -12.32 0.11 24.82
CA ASP A 402 -12.49 1.56 24.78
C ASP A 402 -11.10 2.20 24.74
N ARG A 403 -10.69 2.74 23.59
CA ARG A 403 -9.37 3.34 23.35
C ARG A 403 -9.14 4.63 24.15
N ASP A 404 -10.20 5.29 24.59
CA ASP A 404 -10.16 6.62 25.19
C ASP A 404 -11.01 6.67 26.46
N LEU A 405 -10.69 5.84 27.46
CA LEU A 405 -11.46 5.80 28.69
C LEU A 405 -11.50 7.20 29.35
N PHE A 406 -12.73 7.74 29.48
CA PHE A 406 -13.03 9.07 30.03
C PHE A 406 -12.38 10.29 29.32
N GLY A 407 -11.93 10.18 28.07
CA GLY A 407 -11.37 11.32 27.33
C GLY A 407 -9.88 11.60 27.59
N TYR A 408 -9.16 10.66 28.22
CA TYR A 408 -7.74 10.82 28.59
C TYR A 408 -6.76 10.11 27.66
N GLY A 409 -7.22 9.44 26.61
CA GLY A 409 -6.39 8.64 25.70
C GLY A 409 -5.80 7.40 26.38
N ARG A 410 -6.56 6.80 27.30
CA ARG A 410 -6.15 5.65 28.11
C ARG A 410 -7.02 4.45 27.77
N PRO A 411 -6.50 3.44 27.05
CA PRO A 411 -7.32 2.34 26.61
C PRO A 411 -7.65 1.40 27.78
N LEU A 412 -8.90 0.91 27.78
CA LEU A 412 -9.37 -0.20 28.61
C LEU A 412 -9.86 -1.31 27.69
N THR A 413 -9.25 -2.49 27.80
CA THR A 413 -9.67 -3.68 27.07
C THR A 413 -10.20 -4.71 28.05
N THR A 414 -11.38 -5.25 27.77
CA THR A 414 -11.95 -6.40 28.48
C THR A 414 -12.16 -7.52 27.49
N SER A 415 -11.72 -8.73 27.82
CA SER A 415 -11.88 -9.90 26.94
C SER A 415 -12.28 -11.14 27.72
N LEU A 416 -13.10 -11.96 27.08
CA LEU A 416 -13.48 -13.28 27.53
C LEU A 416 -13.17 -14.27 26.40
N GLU A 417 -12.47 -15.35 26.71
CA GLU A 417 -12.12 -16.43 25.81
C GLU A 417 -12.59 -17.76 26.39
N VAL A 418 -13.18 -18.59 25.53
CA VAL A 418 -13.71 -19.91 25.81
C VAL A 418 -13.01 -20.88 24.88
N SER A 419 -12.48 -21.98 25.41
CA SER A 419 -11.88 -23.06 24.63
C SER A 419 -12.34 -24.43 25.13
N GLN A 420 -12.03 -25.50 24.40
CA GLN A 420 -12.32 -26.87 24.86
C GLN A 420 -11.53 -27.25 26.11
N ARG A 421 -10.43 -26.54 26.38
CA ARG A 421 -9.57 -26.77 27.54
C ARG A 421 -9.82 -25.78 28.69
N GLY A 422 -10.75 -24.83 28.56
CA GLY A 422 -11.07 -23.91 29.66
C GLY A 422 -11.38 -22.48 29.23
N TYR A 423 -11.40 -21.57 30.20
CA TYR A 423 -11.90 -20.20 30.06
C TYR A 423 -10.86 -19.19 30.52
N LYS A 424 -10.81 -18.01 29.90
CA LYS A 424 -9.90 -16.92 30.26
C LYS A 424 -10.64 -15.59 30.21
N GLY A 425 -10.63 -14.85 31.31
CA GLY A 425 -11.14 -13.48 31.40
C GLY A 425 -10.00 -12.51 31.71
N GLU A 426 -9.93 -11.38 31.01
CA GLU A 426 -8.89 -10.37 31.21
C GLU A 426 -9.43 -8.95 31.15
N ILE A 427 -8.86 -8.08 31.99
CA ILE A 427 -9.01 -6.63 31.96
C ILE A 427 -7.61 -6.03 31.85
N VAL A 428 -7.41 -5.19 30.83
CA VAL A 428 -6.16 -4.51 30.55
C VAL A 428 -6.41 -3.01 30.51
N TYR A 429 -5.75 -2.28 31.41
CA TYR A 429 -5.72 -0.82 31.41
C TYR A 429 -4.33 -0.34 31.02
N GLU A 430 -4.25 0.66 30.14
CA GLU A 430 -2.97 1.24 29.73
C GLU A 430 -3.00 2.78 29.86
N ASP A 431 -1.88 3.35 30.30
CA ASP A 431 -1.56 4.76 30.13
C ASP A 431 -0.32 4.86 29.21
N PRO A 432 -0.51 5.21 27.93
CA PRO A 432 0.59 5.29 26.97
C PRO A 432 1.62 6.37 27.28
N PHE A 433 1.27 7.35 28.13
CA PHE A 433 2.06 8.54 28.44
C PHE A 433 1.93 8.88 29.94
N LEU A 434 2.32 7.93 30.80
CA LEU A 434 2.21 8.08 32.23
C LEU A 434 2.92 9.37 32.68
N PHE A 435 2.22 10.21 33.46
CA PHE A 435 2.69 11.52 33.91
C PHE A 435 3.11 12.50 32.78
N ASP A 436 2.50 12.38 31.59
CA ASP A 436 2.84 13.20 30.42
C ASP A 436 4.33 13.03 30.00
N THR A 437 4.84 11.81 30.18
CA THR A 437 6.20 11.39 29.78
C THR A 437 6.15 10.26 28.76
N ASP A 438 7.32 9.82 28.27
CA ASP A 438 7.43 8.66 27.37
C ASP A 438 7.39 7.30 28.11
N PHE A 439 7.04 7.30 29.40
CA PHE A 439 6.76 6.08 30.15
C PHE A 439 5.37 5.54 29.79
N ARG A 440 5.29 4.25 29.48
CA ARG A 440 4.03 3.51 29.33
C ARG A 440 3.77 2.71 30.59
N PHE A 441 2.56 2.82 31.10
CA PHE A 441 2.03 1.98 32.16
C PHE A 441 1.00 1.02 31.60
N LYS A 442 1.07 -0.24 32.02
CA LYS A 442 0.06 -1.25 31.70
C LYS A 442 -0.23 -2.07 32.95
N ASN A 443 -1.50 -2.21 33.28
CA ASN A 443 -1.99 -3.12 34.32
C ASN A 443 -2.92 -4.14 33.68
N GLN A 444 -2.68 -5.41 33.97
CA GLN A 444 -3.43 -6.54 33.44
C GLN A 444 -3.89 -7.40 34.62
N LEU A 445 -5.20 -7.54 34.74
CA LEU A 445 -5.85 -8.45 35.67
C LEU A 445 -6.46 -9.58 34.86
N GLY A 446 -6.23 -10.82 35.27
CA GLY A 446 -6.70 -11.99 34.54
C GLY A 446 -7.07 -13.14 35.45
N ALA A 447 -8.09 -13.89 35.06
CA ALA A 447 -8.43 -15.17 35.66
C ALA A 447 -8.56 -16.20 34.53
N LEU A 448 -8.02 -17.39 34.74
CA LEU A 448 -8.17 -18.50 33.80
C LEU A 448 -8.38 -19.82 34.53
N THR A 449 -9.13 -20.70 33.88
CA THR A 449 -9.14 -22.13 34.18
C THR A 449 -8.65 -22.89 32.96
N PHE A 450 -7.85 -23.92 33.18
CA PHE A 450 -7.31 -24.74 32.11
C PHE A 450 -7.18 -26.21 32.51
N ASP A 451 -7.71 -27.10 31.68
CA ASP A 451 -7.73 -28.54 31.86
C ASP A 451 -6.60 -29.19 31.06
N TYR A 452 -5.57 -29.64 31.77
CA TYR A 452 -4.48 -30.42 31.22
C TYR A 452 -4.80 -31.92 31.27
N ASP A 453 -4.01 -32.71 30.56
CA ASP A 453 -4.10 -34.16 30.67
C ASP A 453 -3.59 -34.58 32.06
N GLY A 454 -4.54 -34.86 32.98
CA GLY A 454 -4.26 -35.37 34.33
C GLY A 454 -4.41 -34.36 35.47
N TYR A 455 -4.61 -33.06 35.20
CA TYR A 455 -4.91 -32.07 36.24
C TYR A 455 -5.67 -30.87 35.67
N SER A 456 -6.41 -30.18 36.53
CA SER A 456 -7.03 -28.90 36.25
C SER A 456 -6.27 -27.79 36.95
N LYS A 457 -6.22 -26.61 36.34
CA LYS A 457 -5.52 -25.44 36.88
C LYS A 457 -6.44 -24.23 36.88
N PHE A 458 -6.62 -23.62 38.03
CA PHE A 458 -7.17 -22.28 38.15
C PHE A 458 -6.04 -21.29 38.46
N GLU A 459 -5.99 -20.17 37.75
CA GLU A 459 -5.01 -19.10 37.99
C GLU A 459 -5.71 -17.74 38.02
N LEU A 460 -5.46 -16.99 39.10
CA LEU A 460 -5.78 -15.57 39.21
C LEU A 460 -4.46 -14.80 39.21
N GLY A 461 -4.33 -13.82 38.32
CA GLY A 461 -3.09 -13.09 38.12
C GLY A 461 -3.28 -11.59 37.97
N GLU A 462 -2.32 -10.85 38.50
CA GLU A 462 -2.09 -9.43 38.21
C GLU A 462 -0.70 -9.27 37.60
N ARG A 463 -0.60 -8.37 36.62
CA ARG A 463 0.66 -7.98 36.00
C ARG A 463 0.69 -6.48 35.80
N VAL A 464 1.72 -5.83 36.33
CA VAL A 464 2.00 -4.42 36.17
C VAL A 464 3.28 -4.27 35.37
N GLU A 465 3.23 -3.48 34.31
CA GLU A 465 4.38 -3.15 33.46
C GLU A 465 4.56 -1.63 33.41
N LEU A 466 5.80 -1.19 33.65
CA LEU A 466 6.23 0.18 33.42
C LEU A 466 7.38 0.14 32.42
N THR A 467 7.15 0.62 31.20
CA THR A 467 8.17 0.60 30.13
C THR A 467 8.50 1.99 29.62
N ARG A 468 9.70 2.16 29.07
CA ARG A 468 10.16 3.40 28.46
C ARG A 468 11.08 3.09 27.29
N LYS A 469 10.91 3.83 26.19
CA LYS A 469 11.87 3.83 25.08
C LYS A 469 13.15 4.53 25.51
N ILE A 470 14.27 3.85 25.39
CA ILE A 470 15.61 4.39 25.65
C ILE A 470 16.18 4.98 24.35
N THR A 471 15.98 4.29 23.23
CA THR A 471 16.30 4.76 21.89
C THR A 471 15.15 4.45 20.94
N LYS A 472 15.31 4.78 19.65
CA LYS A 472 14.36 4.38 18.60
C LYS A 472 14.19 2.86 18.49
N GLN A 473 15.20 2.08 18.90
CA GLN A 473 15.27 0.62 18.73
C GLN A 473 15.21 -0.15 20.06
N TYR A 474 15.55 0.49 21.18
CA TYR A 474 15.61 -0.15 22.49
C TYR A 474 14.53 0.38 23.45
N GLU A 475 13.82 -0.55 24.08
CA GLU A 475 12.85 -0.31 25.15
C GLU A 475 13.32 -1.04 26.40
N ALA A 476 13.21 -0.39 27.55
CA ALA A 476 13.48 -0.99 28.86
C ALA A 476 12.21 -0.92 29.70
N GLY A 477 12.01 -1.89 30.59
CA GLY A 477 10.83 -1.90 31.45
C GLY A 477 11.01 -2.71 32.71
N LEU A 478 10.20 -2.37 33.71
CA LEU A 478 10.04 -3.11 34.95
C LEU A 478 8.69 -3.81 34.91
N ILE A 479 8.68 -5.07 35.29
CA ILE A 479 7.51 -5.93 35.24
C ILE A 479 7.36 -6.60 36.59
N PHE A 480 6.21 -6.39 37.21
CA PHE A 480 5.82 -7.08 38.42
C PHE A 480 4.61 -7.97 38.11
N ALA A 481 4.63 -9.21 38.59
CA ALA A 481 3.52 -10.13 38.40
C ALA A 481 3.27 -10.94 39.68
N ALA A 482 2.01 -11.00 40.09
CA ALA A 482 1.53 -11.82 41.19
C ALA A 482 0.50 -12.81 40.65
N ARG A 483 0.62 -14.08 41.05
CA ARG A 483 -0.27 -15.16 40.60
C ARG A 483 -0.62 -16.07 41.76
N HIS A 484 -1.89 -16.35 41.91
CA HIS A 484 -2.41 -17.41 42.76
C HIS A 484 -2.83 -18.57 41.88
N VAL A 485 -2.28 -19.76 42.13
CA VAL A 485 -2.49 -20.93 41.28
C VAL A 485 -2.99 -22.08 42.14
N GLU A 486 -4.13 -22.63 41.75
CA GLU A 486 -4.71 -23.84 42.34
C GLU A 486 -4.68 -24.95 41.31
N VAL A 487 -4.17 -26.12 41.71
CA VAL A 487 -4.07 -27.30 40.86
C VAL A 487 -4.88 -28.41 41.54
N THR A 488 -5.83 -29.00 40.81
CA THR A 488 -6.71 -30.07 41.31
C THR A 488 -6.65 -31.28 40.40
#